data_AF-A0A2P9CRV5-F1
#
_entry.id   AF-A0A2P9CRV5-F1
#
_cell.length_a   1.000
_cell.length_b   1.000
_cell.length_c   1.000
_cell.angle_alpha   90.00
_cell.angle_beta   90.00
_cell.angle_gamma   90.00
#
_symmetry.space_group_name_H-M   'P 1'
#
loop_
_entity.id
_entity.type
_entity.pdbx_description
1 polymer ?
#
loop_
_entity_poly.entity_id
_entity_poly.type
_entity_poly.pdbx_seq_one_letter_code
_entity_poly.pdbx_strand_id
1 'polypeptide(L)'
;MKGGWSFLDVFNYKRIIRCEDSHDKNNKDEDSTYGDKKSSELYEESSINNNDSLIDMIKKIPINPFIDKNENMNKYKYSVEKKNIERYTGVNIYDEVDEKDAKKNKPVEYPFPINNNIIFKKEKNNNQTTSSNNKINTNYSNISSDLYPEEGYKTPNKTKHFYADWERLLAYNYGLYTFKNANNNNTIINRDMHSLNTENDIRNKLNLYIDRINIDNPNDTCKYLGIEEYKCLLTHSFHMNQNISNQKCVKWFNEYLQCKWDEQKLNFGYNYIQNRRHKKSKAYIAAPDYQYA
;
A
#
# COMPACT_ATOMS: atom_id res chain seq x y z
N MET A 1 -5.37 39.24 22.17
CA MET A 1 -5.69 38.94 20.76
C MET A 1 -4.59 38.01 20.26
N LYS A 2 -4.67 36.70 20.54
CA LYS A 2 -5.34 35.62 19.80
C LYS A 2 -4.99 35.62 18.30
N GLY A 3 -4.27 34.59 17.87
CA GLY A 3 -4.05 34.25 16.46
C GLY A 3 -2.75 33.52 16.15
N GLY A 4 -2.36 32.52 16.95
CA GLY A 4 -1.26 31.62 16.59
C GLY A 4 -1.72 30.70 15.46
N TRP A 5 -0.97 30.68 14.36
CA TRP A 5 -1.20 29.76 13.26
C TRP A 5 -0.74 28.37 13.71
N SER A 6 -1.73 27.53 14.03
CA SER A 6 -1.55 26.11 14.30
C SER A 6 -1.10 25.43 13.02
N PHE A 7 0.10 24.86 13.04
CA PHE A 7 0.69 24.03 11.98
C PHE A 7 -0.06 22.67 11.78
N LEU A 8 -1.14 22.44 12.53
CA LEU A 8 -1.92 21.18 12.52
C LEU A 8 -3.12 21.19 11.54
N ASP A 9 -3.48 22.32 10.94
CA ASP A 9 -4.68 22.39 10.08
C ASP A 9 -4.45 21.97 8.62
N VAL A 10 -3.21 21.67 8.21
CA VAL A 10 -2.88 21.16 6.86
C VAL A 10 -2.93 19.62 6.80
N PHE A 11 -3.00 18.93 7.94
CA PHE A 11 -3.04 17.46 8.00
C PHE A 11 -4.43 16.84 7.88
N ASN A 12 -5.46 17.61 7.52
CA ASN A 12 -6.75 17.04 7.15
C ASN A 12 -6.69 16.58 5.68
N TYR A 13 -6.23 15.35 5.47
CA TYR A 13 -6.52 14.55 4.26
C TYR A 13 -8.04 14.23 4.21
N LYS A 14 -8.86 15.28 4.14
CA LYS A 14 -10.27 15.27 3.78
C LYS A 14 -10.46 15.99 2.45
N ARG A 15 -9.52 15.83 1.53
CA ARG A 15 -9.74 16.17 0.12
C ARG A 15 -10.34 14.96 -0.60
N ILE A 16 -11.65 14.83 -0.42
CA ILE A 16 -12.63 14.42 -1.44
C ILE A 16 -12.33 13.06 -2.10
N ILE A 17 -12.73 11.97 -1.42
CA ILE A 17 -13.56 10.96 -2.09
C ILE A 17 -14.99 11.29 -1.64
N ARG A 18 -15.65 12.19 -2.37
CA ARG A 18 -17.11 12.24 -2.32
C ARG A 18 -17.60 11.04 -3.13
N CYS A 19 -17.94 9.96 -2.44
CA CYS A 19 -19.01 9.12 -2.94
C CYS A 19 -20.27 9.94 -2.76
N GLU A 20 -20.71 10.64 -3.81
CA GLU A 20 -22.10 11.09 -3.86
C GLU A 20 -22.95 9.84 -4.04
N ASP A 21 -23.66 9.48 -2.97
CA ASP A 21 -24.78 8.56 -3.03
C ASP A 21 -25.82 9.17 -3.98
N SER A 22 -25.87 8.66 -5.21
CA SER A 22 -26.99 8.91 -6.12
C SER A 22 -28.22 8.19 -5.54
N HIS A 23 -28.97 8.90 -4.71
CA HIS A 23 -30.33 8.55 -4.36
C HIS A 23 -31.23 8.71 -5.59
N ASP A 24 -31.30 7.68 -6.43
CA ASP A 24 -32.45 7.51 -7.32
C ASP A 24 -33.62 6.95 -6.51
N LYS A 25 -34.36 7.87 -5.89
CA LYS A 25 -35.78 7.66 -5.59
C LYS A 25 -36.55 8.04 -6.84
N ASN A 26 -37.06 7.04 -7.56
CA ASN A 26 -38.36 7.02 -8.24
C ASN A 26 -38.46 5.80 -9.16
N ASN A 27 -39.09 4.72 -8.71
CA ASN A 27 -40.37 4.29 -9.28
C ASN A 27 -40.96 3.14 -8.47
N LYS A 28 -42.25 3.30 -8.18
CA LYS A 28 -43.11 2.37 -7.48
C LYS A 28 -43.55 1.24 -8.42
N ASP A 29 -43.72 0.07 -7.79
CA ASP A 29 -44.80 -0.91 -7.96
C ASP A 29 -45.46 -1.03 -9.33
N GLU A 30 -45.34 -2.22 -9.93
CA GLU A 30 -46.48 -2.86 -10.62
C GLU A 30 -46.32 -4.39 -10.58
N ASP A 31 -47.31 -5.02 -9.94
CA ASP A 31 -47.60 -6.46 -9.97
C ASP A 31 -47.82 -6.96 -11.40
N SER A 32 -47.28 -8.14 -11.74
CA SER A 32 -48.01 -9.09 -12.59
C SER A 32 -47.51 -10.52 -12.45
N THR A 33 -48.39 -11.34 -11.90
CA THR A 33 -48.45 -12.81 -11.94
C THR A 33 -48.55 -13.39 -13.36
N TYR A 34 -48.38 -14.72 -13.47
CA TYR A 34 -48.43 -15.64 -14.63
C TYR A 34 -47.06 -15.95 -15.27
N GLY A 35 -46.58 -17.19 -15.37
CA GLY A 35 -47.17 -18.47 -15.00
C GLY A 35 -46.17 -19.62 -15.17
N ASP A 36 -46.50 -20.73 -14.51
CA ASP A 36 -45.81 -22.01 -14.54
C ASP A 36 -45.40 -22.49 -15.93
N LYS A 37 -44.12 -22.85 -16.09
CA LYS A 37 -43.73 -24.02 -16.88
C LYS A 37 -42.63 -24.79 -16.17
N LYS A 38 -43.03 -25.96 -15.64
CA LYS A 38 -42.15 -27.09 -15.31
C LYS A 38 -41.34 -27.48 -16.55
N SER A 39 -40.02 -27.54 -16.40
CA SER A 39 -39.19 -28.50 -17.12
C SER A 39 -38.36 -29.25 -16.09
N SER A 40 -38.85 -30.44 -15.76
CA SER A 40 -38.13 -31.47 -15.03
C SER A 40 -36.98 -31.99 -15.90
N GLU A 41 -35.75 -31.65 -15.56
CA GLU A 41 -34.58 -32.39 -16.03
C GLU A 41 -33.69 -32.72 -14.82
N LEU A 42 -33.88 -33.96 -14.38
CA LEU A 42 -32.88 -34.90 -13.88
C LEU A 42 -31.73 -34.31 -13.03
N TYR A 43 -31.87 -34.50 -11.73
CA TYR A 43 -30.74 -34.60 -10.82
C TYR A 43 -29.84 -35.75 -11.28
N GLU A 44 -28.76 -35.44 -11.99
CA GLU A 44 -27.57 -36.29 -11.95
C GLU A 44 -26.84 -35.98 -10.64
N GLU A 45 -26.98 -36.88 -9.68
CA GLU A 45 -26.07 -37.03 -8.54
C GLU A 45 -24.66 -37.33 -9.06
N SER A 46 -23.89 -36.29 -9.42
CA SER A 46 -22.47 -36.43 -9.71
C SER A 46 -21.67 -36.48 -8.41
N SER A 47 -21.64 -37.66 -7.82
CA SER A 47 -20.73 -38.06 -6.74
C SER A 47 -19.31 -38.33 -7.26
N ILE A 48 -18.68 -37.34 -7.90
CA ILE A 48 -17.25 -37.37 -8.23
C ILE A 48 -16.63 -36.08 -7.73
N ASN A 49 -16.00 -36.15 -6.56
CA ASN A 49 -15.20 -35.07 -5.99
C ASN A 49 -14.15 -34.60 -7.01
N ASN A 50 -14.32 -33.38 -7.54
CA ASN A 50 -13.38 -32.49 -8.23
C ASN A 50 -11.95 -33.02 -8.53
N ASN A 51 -11.81 -34.05 -9.36
CA ASN A 51 -10.49 -34.56 -9.78
C ASN A 51 -9.65 -33.50 -10.53
N ASP A 52 -10.30 -32.56 -11.20
CA ASP A 52 -9.61 -31.48 -11.95
C ASP A 52 -9.01 -30.40 -11.04
N SER A 53 -9.50 -30.25 -9.81
CA SER A 53 -8.99 -29.25 -8.85
C SER A 53 -7.63 -29.61 -8.23
N LEU A 54 -7.20 -30.87 -8.38
CA LEU A 54 -5.98 -31.42 -7.79
C LEU A 54 -4.97 -31.85 -8.87
N ILE A 55 -5.12 -31.38 -10.11
CA ILE A 55 -4.21 -31.71 -11.23
C ILE A 55 -2.74 -31.47 -10.86
N ASP A 56 -2.44 -30.41 -10.13
CA ASP A 56 -1.07 -30.11 -9.68
C ASP A 56 -0.53 -31.20 -8.74
N MET A 57 -1.36 -31.73 -7.85
CA MET A 57 -0.99 -32.82 -6.95
C MET A 57 -0.81 -34.14 -7.71
N ILE A 58 -1.73 -34.43 -8.65
CA ILE A 58 -1.70 -35.65 -9.49
C ILE A 58 -0.48 -35.65 -10.42
N LYS A 59 -0.15 -34.50 -11.03
CA LYS A 59 1.00 -34.33 -11.95
C LYS A 59 2.31 -33.96 -11.24
N LYS A 60 2.30 -33.89 -9.91
CA LYS A 60 3.43 -33.46 -9.06
C LYS A 60 4.02 -32.12 -9.51
N ILE A 61 3.19 -31.14 -9.85
CA ILE A 61 3.62 -29.80 -10.26
C ILE A 61 3.71 -28.93 -8.99
N PRO A 62 4.90 -28.52 -8.56
CA PRO A 62 5.04 -27.67 -7.38
C PRO A 62 4.60 -26.24 -7.70
N ILE A 63 3.67 -25.71 -6.91
CA ILE A 63 3.19 -24.32 -7.01
C ILE A 63 4.30 -23.33 -6.63
N ASN A 64 5.15 -23.72 -5.68
CA ASN A 64 6.30 -22.94 -5.26
C ASN A 64 7.46 -23.87 -4.85
N PRO A 65 8.67 -23.33 -4.69
CA PRO A 65 9.82 -24.14 -4.31
C PRO A 65 9.64 -24.84 -2.94
N PHE A 66 8.93 -24.22 -1.98
CA PHE A 66 8.73 -24.81 -0.65
C PHE A 66 7.96 -26.14 -0.71
N ILE A 67 6.93 -26.21 -1.55
CA ILE A 67 6.16 -27.42 -1.80
C ILE A 67 7.03 -28.46 -2.52
N ASP A 68 7.84 -28.05 -3.50
CA ASP A 68 8.79 -28.93 -4.20
C ASP A 68 9.72 -29.66 -3.22
N LYS A 69 10.25 -28.93 -2.23
CA LYS A 69 11.13 -29.47 -1.20
C LYS A 69 10.39 -30.32 -0.16
N ASN A 70 9.20 -29.91 0.28
CA ASN A 70 8.43 -30.65 1.29
C ASN A 70 7.91 -31.99 0.74
N GLU A 71 7.49 -32.00 -0.51
CA GLU A 71 6.92 -33.18 -1.19
C GLU A 71 7.98 -33.98 -1.98
N ASN A 72 9.26 -33.61 -1.87
CA ASN A 72 10.39 -34.25 -2.56
C ASN A 72 10.19 -34.40 -4.09
N MET A 73 9.57 -33.40 -4.73
CA MET A 73 9.28 -33.43 -6.17
C MET A 73 10.52 -33.15 -7.04
N ASN A 74 11.54 -32.46 -6.49
CA ASN A 74 12.85 -32.17 -7.10
C ASN A 74 12.78 -31.54 -8.50
N LYS A 75 11.78 -30.70 -8.77
CA LYS A 75 11.61 -30.02 -10.07
C LYS A 75 12.32 -28.66 -10.13
N TYR A 76 12.58 -28.01 -9.00
CA TYR A 76 13.36 -26.77 -8.99
C TYR A 76 14.86 -27.09 -8.97
N LYS A 77 15.58 -26.71 -10.05
CA LYS A 77 17.05 -26.89 -10.17
C LYS A 77 17.82 -26.23 -9.03
N TYR A 78 17.36 -25.06 -8.62
CA TYR A 78 17.91 -24.33 -7.49
C TYR A 78 17.07 -24.65 -6.26
N SER A 79 17.70 -25.22 -5.23
CA SER A 79 17.04 -25.58 -3.96
C SER A 79 16.47 -24.34 -3.24
N VAL A 80 15.62 -24.58 -2.24
CA VAL A 80 14.96 -23.50 -1.47
C VAL A 80 15.74 -23.10 -0.24
N GLU A 81 15.96 -21.79 -0.11
CA GLU A 81 16.35 -21.17 1.15
C GLU A 81 15.11 -20.97 2.03
N LYS A 82 15.08 -21.64 3.19
CA LYS A 82 13.99 -21.47 4.15
C LYS A 82 14.24 -20.23 5.00
N LYS A 83 13.33 -19.26 4.96
CA LYS A 83 13.40 -18.08 5.84
C LYS A 83 12.99 -18.48 7.27
N ASN A 84 13.48 -17.75 8.28
CA ASN A 84 13.00 -17.89 9.66
C ASN A 84 11.55 -17.41 9.77
N ILE A 85 10.81 -17.89 10.78
CA ILE A 85 9.40 -17.53 10.97
C ILE A 85 9.17 -16.02 11.13
N GLU A 86 10.15 -15.33 11.73
CA GLU A 86 10.20 -13.88 11.92
C GLU A 86 10.21 -13.10 10.58
N ARG A 87 10.56 -13.73 9.45
CA ARG A 87 10.49 -13.13 8.11
C ARG A 87 9.13 -13.34 7.42
N TYR A 88 8.30 -14.26 7.91
CA TYR A 88 6.97 -14.51 7.34
C TYR A 88 5.87 -13.79 8.11
N THR A 89 6.04 -13.65 9.43
CA THR A 89 5.02 -13.10 10.32
C THR A 89 5.65 -12.42 11.54
N GLY A 90 4.95 -11.46 12.12
CA GLY A 90 5.35 -10.86 13.39
C GLY A 90 4.63 -9.55 13.68
N VAL A 91 4.86 -9.02 14.89
CA VAL A 91 4.42 -7.68 15.28
C VAL A 91 5.37 -6.64 14.68
N ASN A 92 4.84 -5.47 14.32
CA ASN A 92 5.61 -4.35 13.84
C ASN A 92 6.45 -3.73 14.97
N ILE A 93 7.54 -3.04 14.62
CA ILE A 93 8.43 -2.37 15.58
C ILE A 93 8.49 -0.87 15.30
N TYR A 94 8.92 -0.11 16.30
CA TYR A 94 9.32 1.29 16.10
C TYR A 94 10.65 1.34 15.33
N ASP A 95 10.54 1.69 14.05
CA ASP A 95 11.65 1.97 13.15
C ASP A 95 12.01 3.45 13.22
N GLU A 96 12.54 3.91 14.36
CA GLU A 96 13.00 5.29 14.50
C GLU A 96 14.45 5.48 14.02
N VAL A 97 14.66 6.60 13.33
CA VAL A 97 15.97 7.02 12.79
C VAL A 97 16.89 7.45 13.91
N ASP A 98 16.35 8.12 14.93
CA ASP A 98 17.12 8.62 16.05
C ASP A 98 17.58 7.47 16.96
N GLU A 99 18.89 7.26 17.04
CA GLU A 99 19.50 6.22 17.86
C GLU A 99 19.23 6.37 19.36
N LYS A 100 18.75 7.56 19.77
CA LYS A 100 18.46 7.90 21.16
C LYS A 100 17.04 7.54 21.60
N ASP A 101 16.17 7.11 20.68
CA ASP A 101 14.82 6.71 21.08
C ASP A 101 14.85 5.38 21.84
N ALA A 102 14.30 5.42 23.05
CA ALA A 102 14.17 4.27 23.93
C ALA A 102 13.17 3.23 23.40
N LYS A 103 12.30 3.58 22.44
CA LYS A 103 11.34 2.64 21.83
C LYS A 103 11.86 1.96 20.57
N LYS A 104 13.02 2.36 20.03
CA LYS A 104 13.64 1.73 18.86
C LYS A 104 13.74 0.21 18.99
N ASN A 105 13.38 -0.50 17.92
CA ASN A 105 13.33 -1.97 17.85
C ASN A 105 12.40 -2.66 18.87
N LYS A 106 11.58 -1.90 19.61
CA LYS A 106 10.53 -2.48 20.46
C LYS A 106 9.24 -2.66 19.66
N PRO A 107 8.43 -3.68 20.00
CA PRO A 107 7.12 -3.86 19.39
C PRO A 107 6.25 -2.62 19.58
N VAL A 108 5.44 -2.31 18.58
CA VAL A 108 4.43 -1.25 18.69
C VAL A 108 3.47 -1.59 19.83
N GLU A 109 3.27 -0.62 20.72
CA GLU A 109 2.39 -0.76 21.88
C GLU A 109 0.94 -0.48 21.47
N TYR A 110 0.02 -1.30 21.96
CA TYR A 110 -1.41 -1.11 21.75
C TYR A 110 -2.15 -1.14 23.09
N PRO A 111 -3.35 -0.53 23.18
CA PRO A 111 -4.15 -0.52 24.41
C PRO A 111 -4.63 -1.91 24.87
N PHE A 112 -4.60 -2.90 23.97
CA PHE A 112 -5.02 -4.28 24.18
C PHE A 112 -3.83 -5.25 24.07
N PRO A 113 -3.90 -6.40 24.76
CA PRO A 113 -2.80 -7.37 24.78
C PRO A 113 -2.61 -8.01 23.40
N ILE A 114 -1.41 -7.90 22.83
CA ILE A 114 -1.02 -8.57 21.58
C ILE A 114 0.06 -9.61 21.88
N ASN A 115 0.02 -10.73 21.14
CA ASN A 115 1.08 -11.72 21.19
C ASN A 115 2.35 -11.16 20.53
N ASN A 116 3.29 -10.71 21.37
CA ASN A 116 4.57 -10.14 20.96
C ASN A 116 5.69 -11.18 20.87
N ASN A 117 5.39 -12.48 20.92
CA ASN A 117 6.40 -13.55 20.90
C ASN A 117 7.15 -13.64 19.58
N ILE A 118 6.57 -13.14 18.49
CA ILE A 118 7.21 -13.12 17.18
C ILE A 118 7.23 -11.68 16.68
N ILE A 119 8.44 -11.13 16.58
CA ILE A 119 8.71 -9.80 16.04
C ILE A 119 9.16 -9.96 14.60
N PHE A 120 8.59 -9.17 13.69
CA PHE A 120 8.98 -9.22 12.30
C PHE A 120 10.40 -8.68 12.13
N LYS A 121 11.28 -9.43 11.46
CA LYS A 121 12.66 -9.00 11.17
C LYS A 121 12.84 -8.78 9.69
N LYS A 122 13.08 -7.51 9.33
CA LYS A 122 13.54 -7.12 8.00
C LYS A 122 14.89 -7.73 7.69
N GLU A 123 15.11 -8.08 6.43
CA GLU A 123 16.43 -8.51 6.00
C GLU A 123 17.43 -7.35 6.13
N LYS A 124 18.55 -7.58 6.82
CA LYS A 124 19.58 -6.55 7.00
C LYS A 124 20.44 -6.48 5.75
N ASN A 125 20.48 -5.31 5.12
CA ASN A 125 21.42 -4.97 4.03
C ASN A 125 22.85 -4.75 4.58
N ASN A 126 23.33 -5.58 5.49
CA ASN A 126 24.73 -5.47 5.90
C ASN A 126 25.59 -6.05 4.79
N ASN A 127 26.36 -5.16 4.16
CA ASN A 127 27.39 -5.46 3.18
C ASN A 127 28.13 -6.76 3.51
N GLN A 128 28.23 -7.64 2.52
CA GLN A 128 29.24 -8.70 2.41
C GLN A 128 29.52 -9.45 3.71
N THR A 129 28.68 -10.42 4.06
CA THR A 129 29.14 -11.79 4.32
C THR A 129 27.94 -12.67 4.70
N THR A 130 27.82 -13.80 3.98
CA THR A 130 27.00 -14.97 4.29
C THR A 130 25.49 -14.93 3.91
N SER A 131 25.18 -15.02 2.60
CA SER A 131 24.27 -16.06 2.00
C SER A 131 23.57 -15.64 0.69
N SER A 132 23.53 -14.37 0.27
CA SER A 132 22.64 -13.95 -0.85
C SER A 132 23.28 -13.07 -1.93
N ASN A 133 24.47 -13.41 -2.44
CA ASN A 133 25.01 -12.71 -3.62
C ASN A 133 24.19 -13.02 -4.91
N ASN A 134 23.34 -14.05 -4.90
CA ASN A 134 22.50 -14.43 -6.03
C ASN A 134 21.02 -14.56 -5.60
N LYS A 135 20.32 -13.45 -5.38
CA LYS A 135 18.84 -13.48 -5.34
C LYS A 135 18.33 -13.82 -6.74
N ILE A 136 18.01 -15.10 -6.96
CA ILE A 136 17.56 -15.61 -8.27
C ILE A 136 16.22 -14.96 -8.68
N ASN A 137 15.33 -14.76 -7.71
CA ASN A 137 14.04 -14.11 -7.93
C ASN A 137 14.11 -12.64 -7.48
N THR A 138 14.09 -11.73 -8.43
CA THR A 138 14.06 -10.27 -8.23
C THR A 138 12.67 -9.66 -8.45
N ASN A 139 11.64 -10.49 -8.54
CA ASN A 139 10.27 -10.00 -8.67
C ASN A 139 9.81 -9.31 -7.37
N TYR A 140 8.79 -8.47 -7.51
CA TYR A 140 8.23 -7.70 -6.40
C TYR A 140 7.83 -8.59 -5.21
N SER A 141 7.24 -9.76 -5.46
CA SER A 141 6.82 -10.70 -4.41
C SER A 141 7.97 -11.10 -3.49
N ASN A 142 9.14 -11.45 -4.03
CA ASN A 142 10.28 -11.84 -3.22
C ASN A 142 10.92 -10.63 -2.51
N ILE A 143 11.10 -9.51 -3.21
CA ILE A 143 11.74 -8.30 -2.64
C ILE A 143 10.89 -7.69 -1.53
N SER A 144 9.58 -7.59 -1.75
CA SER A 144 8.67 -6.98 -0.78
C SER A 144 8.54 -7.81 0.49
N SER A 145 8.64 -9.14 0.40
CA SER A 145 8.67 -10.06 1.55
C SER A 145 9.87 -9.86 2.48
N ASP A 146 10.96 -9.26 2.00
CA ASP A 146 12.13 -8.95 2.83
C ASP A 146 11.94 -7.68 3.68
N LEU A 147 10.99 -6.83 3.27
CA LEU A 147 10.67 -5.55 3.92
C LEU A 147 9.40 -5.61 4.75
N TYR A 148 8.43 -6.44 4.37
CA TYR A 148 7.11 -6.54 4.97
C TYR A 148 6.62 -7.99 4.97
N PRO A 149 5.82 -8.41 5.98
CA PRO A 149 5.18 -9.72 5.95
C PRO A 149 4.07 -9.77 4.89
N GLU A 150 4.05 -10.84 4.08
CA GLU A 150 3.07 -11.00 2.98
C GLU A 150 1.62 -11.02 3.48
N GLU A 151 1.35 -11.71 4.59
CA GLU A 151 0.02 -11.76 5.22
C GLU A 151 -0.30 -10.56 6.10
N GLY A 152 0.66 -9.65 6.28
CA GLY A 152 0.54 -8.52 7.19
C GLY A 152 1.15 -8.72 8.57
N TYR A 153 1.28 -7.59 9.28
CA TYR A 153 1.69 -7.61 10.67
C TYR A 153 0.59 -8.22 11.55
N LYS A 154 1.01 -8.88 12.62
CA LYS A 154 0.10 -9.30 13.69
C LYS A 154 -0.45 -8.05 14.38
N THR A 155 -1.69 -7.75 14.07
CA THR A 155 -2.44 -6.59 14.55
C THR A 155 -3.64 -7.03 15.38
N PRO A 156 -4.23 -6.12 16.19
CA PRO A 156 -5.49 -6.37 16.87
C PRO A 156 -6.57 -6.89 15.93
N ASN A 157 -7.15 -8.02 16.33
CA ASN A 157 -8.30 -8.63 15.68
C ASN A 157 -9.57 -8.34 16.49
N LYS A 158 -10.65 -7.92 15.79
CA LYS A 158 -12.00 -7.72 16.32
C LYS A 158 -12.42 -8.84 17.28
N THR A 159 -12.24 -10.09 16.87
CA THR A 159 -12.76 -11.26 17.63
C THR A 159 -11.89 -11.67 18.82
N LYS A 160 -10.68 -11.11 18.94
CA LYS A 160 -9.71 -11.53 19.98
C LYS A 160 -9.36 -10.42 20.98
N HIS A 161 -9.52 -9.15 20.62
CA HIS A 161 -8.94 -8.03 21.38
C HIS A 161 -9.96 -7.01 21.89
N PHE A 162 -11.20 -7.02 21.37
CA PHE A 162 -12.26 -6.14 21.82
C PHE A 162 -13.36 -6.99 22.45
N TYR A 163 -13.69 -6.69 23.71
CA TYR A 163 -14.80 -7.35 24.41
C TYR A 163 -16.13 -6.73 23.98
N ALA A 164 -16.14 -5.41 23.76
CA ALA A 164 -17.35 -4.66 23.40
C ALA A 164 -17.15 -3.78 22.17
N ASP A 165 -18.24 -3.51 21.45
CA ASP A 165 -18.21 -2.70 20.23
C ASP A 165 -17.81 -1.24 20.48
N TRP A 166 -18.11 -0.70 21.67
CA TRP A 166 -17.73 0.66 22.03
C TRP A 166 -16.21 0.82 22.16
N GLU A 167 -15.48 -0.20 22.65
CA GLU A 167 -14.01 -0.17 22.77
C GLU A 167 -13.37 -0.06 21.39
N ARG A 168 -13.94 -0.80 20.42
CA ARG A 168 -13.54 -0.76 19.02
C ARG A 168 -13.81 0.60 18.38
N LEU A 169 -14.99 1.17 18.62
CA LEU A 169 -15.33 2.53 18.15
C LEU A 169 -14.42 3.59 18.77
N LEU A 170 -14.10 3.44 20.06
CA LEU A 170 -13.21 4.35 20.77
C LEU A 170 -11.79 4.26 20.22
N ALA A 171 -11.26 3.04 20.04
CA ALA A 171 -9.95 2.81 19.44
C ALA A 171 -9.87 3.38 18.01
N TYR A 172 -10.95 3.25 17.24
CA TYR A 172 -11.05 3.87 15.92
C TYR A 172 -11.03 5.40 15.98
N ASN A 173 -11.80 6.00 16.89
CA ASN A 173 -11.85 7.45 17.06
C ASN A 173 -10.49 8.05 17.43
N TYR A 174 -9.70 7.34 18.24
CA TYR A 174 -8.33 7.74 18.59
C TYR A 174 -7.27 7.33 17.56
N GLY A 175 -7.65 6.74 16.43
CA GLY A 175 -6.71 6.31 15.39
C GLY A 175 -5.82 5.12 15.79
N LEU A 176 -6.20 4.37 16.83
CA LEU A 176 -5.46 3.21 17.34
C LEU A 176 -5.93 1.89 16.70
N TYR A 177 -7.04 1.93 15.96
CA TYR A 177 -7.59 0.81 15.23
C TYR A 177 -8.23 1.29 13.92
N THR A 178 -7.97 0.62 12.82
CA THR A 178 -8.68 0.84 11.55
C THR A 178 -9.67 -0.30 11.34
N PHE A 179 -10.90 0.03 10.95
CA PHE A 179 -11.86 -1.01 10.61
C PHE A 179 -11.36 -1.77 9.39
N LYS A 180 -11.33 -3.10 9.49
CA LYS A 180 -11.36 -3.93 8.28
C LYS A 180 -12.63 -3.55 7.53
N ASN A 181 -12.50 -3.10 6.29
CA ASN A 181 -13.65 -2.93 5.41
C ASN A 181 -14.30 -4.31 5.28
N ALA A 182 -15.38 -4.54 6.02
CA ALA A 182 -16.17 -5.77 5.94
C ALA A 182 -17.22 -5.68 4.81
N ASN A 183 -17.44 -4.47 4.29
CA ASN A 183 -18.42 -4.21 3.26
C ASN A 183 -17.71 -4.00 1.92
N ASN A 184 -17.50 -5.10 1.21
CA ASN A 184 -17.65 -5.17 -0.24
C ASN A 184 -17.83 -6.65 -0.57
N ASN A 185 -19.03 -7.01 -1.02
CA ASN A 185 -19.43 -8.37 -1.39
C ASN A 185 -18.63 -8.95 -2.59
N ASN A 186 -17.59 -8.23 -3.04
CA ASN A 186 -16.61 -8.70 -4.00
C ASN A 186 -15.41 -9.27 -3.22
N THR A 187 -15.42 -10.59 -3.05
CA THR A 187 -14.40 -11.40 -2.38
C THR A 187 -12.96 -11.21 -2.89
N ILE A 188 -12.77 -10.51 -4.01
CA ILE A 188 -11.47 -10.22 -4.63
C ILE A 188 -10.77 -9.00 -3.97
N ILE A 189 -11.49 -8.09 -3.30
CA ILE A 189 -10.93 -6.81 -2.79
C ILE A 189 -10.65 -6.85 -1.27
N ASN A 190 -11.12 -7.87 -0.54
CA ASN A 190 -11.09 -7.91 0.93
C ASN A 190 -9.73 -8.32 1.56
N ARG A 191 -8.72 -8.68 0.75
CA ARG A 191 -7.34 -8.92 1.24
C ARG A 191 -6.62 -7.61 1.62
N ASP A 192 -7.07 -6.49 1.04
CA ASP A 192 -6.27 -5.28 0.83
C ASP A 192 -5.89 -4.46 2.06
N MET A 193 -6.59 -4.57 3.18
CA MET A 193 -6.33 -3.67 4.32
C MET A 193 -5.13 -4.09 5.17
N HIS A 194 -4.72 -5.36 5.12
CA HIS A 194 -3.63 -5.85 5.95
C HIS A 194 -2.67 -6.82 5.28
N SER A 195 -2.94 -7.34 4.07
CA SER A 195 -1.95 -8.12 3.33
C SER A 195 -1.15 -7.25 2.36
N LEU A 196 0.03 -7.73 1.99
CA LEU A 196 0.93 -7.00 1.12
C LEU A 196 0.30 -6.86 -0.26
N ASN A 197 0.34 -5.66 -0.85
CA ASN A 197 -0.21 -5.47 -2.18
C ASN A 197 0.59 -6.36 -3.15
N THR A 198 -0.10 -7.11 -4.02
CA THR A 198 0.61 -7.80 -5.10
C THR A 198 0.98 -6.80 -6.19
N GLU A 199 1.90 -7.17 -7.08
CA GLU A 199 2.28 -6.31 -8.21
C GLU A 199 1.08 -5.95 -9.09
N ASN A 200 0.16 -6.90 -9.30
CA ASN A 200 -1.06 -6.66 -10.06
C ASN A 200 -2.02 -5.72 -9.32
N ASP A 201 -2.13 -5.82 -8.00
CA ASP A 201 -2.96 -4.89 -7.21
C ASP A 201 -2.41 -3.48 -7.30
N ILE A 202 -1.08 -3.31 -7.22
CA ILE A 202 -0.42 -2.01 -7.38
C ILE A 202 -0.72 -1.44 -8.77
N ARG A 203 -0.51 -2.23 -9.82
CA ARG A 203 -0.76 -1.81 -11.21
C ARG A 203 -2.21 -1.41 -11.43
N ASN A 204 -3.15 -2.22 -10.96
CA ASN A 204 -4.59 -1.96 -11.12
C ASN A 204 -5.02 -0.71 -10.35
N LYS A 205 -4.61 -0.56 -9.09
CA LYS A 205 -4.92 0.64 -8.28
C LYS A 205 -4.30 1.90 -8.88
N LEU A 206 -3.08 1.80 -9.41
CA LEU A 206 -2.39 2.92 -10.07
C LEU A 206 -3.10 3.32 -11.36
N ASN A 207 -3.45 2.36 -12.22
CA ASN A 207 -4.16 2.64 -13.47
C ASN A 207 -5.51 3.33 -13.21
N LEU A 208 -6.29 2.84 -12.23
CA LEU A 208 -7.54 3.49 -11.82
C LEU A 208 -7.33 4.93 -11.34
N TYR A 209 -6.20 5.22 -10.69
CA TYR A 209 -5.87 6.57 -10.25
C TYR A 209 -5.45 7.48 -11.42
N ILE A 210 -4.64 6.95 -12.34
CA ILE A 210 -4.23 7.65 -13.56
C ILE A 210 -5.45 8.02 -14.41
N ASP A 211 -6.38 7.08 -14.59
CA ASP A 211 -7.60 7.31 -15.37
C ASP A 211 -8.43 8.45 -14.76
N ARG A 212 -8.60 8.47 -13.43
CA ARG A 212 -9.31 9.57 -12.74
C ARG A 212 -8.62 10.91 -12.91
N ILE A 213 -7.31 11.01 -12.72
CA ILE A 213 -6.59 12.28 -12.87
C ILE A 213 -6.68 12.80 -14.30
N ASN A 214 -6.56 11.91 -15.29
CA ASN A 214 -6.64 12.30 -16.70
C ASN A 214 -8.03 12.81 -17.08
N ILE A 215 -9.10 12.31 -16.43
CA ILE A 215 -10.46 12.82 -16.59
C ILE A 215 -10.63 14.17 -15.88
N ASP A 216 -10.12 14.31 -14.65
CA ASP A 216 -10.32 15.50 -13.82
C ASP A 216 -9.60 16.74 -14.39
N ASN A 217 -8.32 16.62 -14.75
CA ASN A 217 -7.55 17.73 -15.33
C ASN A 217 -6.45 17.24 -16.29
N PRO A 218 -6.72 17.13 -17.61
CA PRO A 218 -5.77 16.57 -18.57
C PRO A 218 -4.51 17.44 -18.75
N ASN A 219 -4.64 18.76 -18.55
CA ASN A 219 -3.60 19.76 -18.77
C ASN A 219 -2.81 20.12 -17.50
N ASP A 220 -3.01 19.37 -16.41
CA ASP A 220 -2.24 19.56 -15.19
C ASP A 220 -0.76 19.18 -15.42
N THR A 221 0.15 20.15 -15.27
CA THR A 221 1.59 19.96 -15.41
C THR A 221 2.18 19.10 -14.29
N CYS A 222 1.55 19.08 -13.12
CA CYS A 222 2.03 18.39 -11.92
C CYS A 222 1.46 16.98 -11.76
N LYS A 223 0.61 16.52 -12.69
CA LYS A 223 -0.10 15.23 -12.56
C LYS A 223 0.82 14.04 -12.34
N TYR A 224 1.94 13.98 -13.06
CA TYR A 224 2.87 12.85 -12.98
C TYR A 224 3.58 12.77 -11.62
N LEU A 225 3.79 13.90 -10.95
CA LEU A 225 4.34 13.92 -9.59
C LEU A 225 3.35 13.30 -8.60
N GLY A 226 2.06 13.63 -8.73
CA GLY A 226 1.01 12.98 -7.94
C GLY A 226 0.86 11.48 -8.24
N ILE A 227 1.06 11.06 -9.49
CA ILE A 227 1.06 9.64 -9.90
C ILE A 227 2.24 8.89 -9.26
N GLU A 228 3.46 9.46 -9.30
CA GLU A 228 4.64 8.82 -8.70
C GLU A 228 4.59 8.80 -7.17
N GLU A 229 4.01 9.82 -6.53
CA GLU A 229 3.71 9.80 -5.10
C GLU A 229 2.80 8.62 -4.76
N TYR A 230 1.67 8.48 -5.47
CA TYR A 230 0.71 7.41 -5.21
C TYR A 230 1.30 6.02 -5.48
N LYS A 231 2.07 5.87 -6.56
CA LYS A 231 2.82 4.64 -6.86
C LYS A 231 3.83 4.32 -5.75
N CYS A 232 4.54 5.32 -5.23
CA CYS A 232 5.46 5.14 -4.11
C CYS A 232 4.71 4.64 -2.86
N LEU A 233 3.55 5.23 -2.54
CA LEU A 233 2.72 4.81 -1.41
C LEU A 233 2.23 3.36 -1.55
N LEU A 234 1.79 2.96 -2.75
CA LEU A 234 1.33 1.59 -3.02
C LEU A 234 2.46 0.56 -2.91
N THR A 235 3.64 0.87 -3.46
CA THR A 235 4.80 -0.03 -3.45
C THR A 235 5.38 -0.24 -2.06
N HIS A 236 5.27 0.76 -1.18
CA HIS A 236 5.67 0.66 0.23
C HIS A 236 4.55 0.24 1.19
N SER A 237 3.39 -0.16 0.66
CA SER A 237 2.25 -0.64 1.45
C SER A 237 1.84 0.33 2.54
N PHE A 238 1.48 1.55 2.13
CA PHE A 238 1.05 2.63 3.03
C PHE A 238 -0.07 2.21 3.99
N HIS A 239 -0.92 1.28 3.57
CA HIS A 239 -2.04 0.73 4.35
C HIS A 239 -1.58 -0.06 5.58
N MET A 240 -0.39 -0.65 5.54
CA MET A 240 0.19 -1.36 6.69
C MET A 240 1.12 -0.49 7.53
N ASN A 241 1.92 0.32 6.86
CA ASN A 241 2.95 1.11 7.50
C ASN A 241 3.00 2.50 6.88
N GLN A 242 2.09 3.34 7.35
CA GLN A 242 1.90 4.71 6.88
C GLN A 242 3.14 5.57 7.15
N ASN A 243 3.75 5.45 8.34
CA ASN A 243 4.89 6.28 8.72
C ASN A 243 6.10 6.07 7.79
N ILE A 244 6.49 4.82 7.56
CA ILE A 244 7.64 4.52 6.69
C ILE A 244 7.33 4.87 5.23
N SER A 245 6.11 4.58 4.77
CA SER A 245 5.69 4.94 3.42
C SER A 245 5.75 6.44 3.20
N ASN A 246 5.20 7.22 4.13
CA ASN A 246 5.25 8.68 4.08
C ASN A 246 6.69 9.20 4.07
N GLN A 247 7.56 8.69 4.93
CA GLN A 247 8.98 9.09 4.95
C GLN A 247 9.68 8.88 3.60
N LYS A 248 9.34 7.82 2.87
CA LYS A 248 9.93 7.53 1.56
C LYS A 248 9.31 8.36 0.42
N CYS A 249 8.01 8.63 0.52
CA CYS A 249 7.24 9.23 -0.56
C CYS A 249 7.06 10.74 -0.43
N VAL A 250 7.34 11.34 0.73
CA VAL A 250 7.23 12.79 0.99
C VAL A 250 8.04 13.65 0.00
N LYS A 251 9.12 13.10 -0.57
CA LYS A 251 9.87 13.80 -1.61
C LYS A 251 9.00 14.15 -2.82
N TRP A 252 8.14 13.23 -3.28
CA TRP A 252 7.29 13.43 -4.44
C TRP A 252 6.17 14.43 -4.13
N PHE A 253 5.64 14.36 -2.90
CA PHE A 253 4.69 15.34 -2.41
C PHE A 253 5.29 16.75 -2.37
N ASN A 254 6.54 16.90 -1.92
CA ASN A 254 7.23 18.19 -1.91
C ASN A 254 7.44 18.74 -3.33
N GLU A 255 7.87 17.90 -4.28
CA GLU A 255 7.99 18.28 -5.69
C GLU A 255 6.62 18.67 -6.28
N TYR A 256 5.56 17.94 -5.94
CA TYR A 256 4.20 18.26 -6.36
C TYR A 256 3.75 19.63 -5.88
N LEU A 257 4.01 19.96 -4.61
CA LEU A 257 3.69 21.28 -4.04
C LEU A 257 4.49 22.41 -4.72
N GLN A 258 5.78 22.20 -4.98
CA GLN A 258 6.61 23.15 -5.71
C GLN A 258 6.07 23.36 -7.13
N CYS A 259 5.74 22.28 -7.82
CA CYS A 259 5.14 22.34 -9.15
C CYS A 259 3.81 23.11 -9.14
N LYS A 260 2.95 22.92 -8.14
CA LYS A 260 1.67 23.64 -8.03
C LYS A 260 1.86 25.13 -7.83
N TRP A 261 2.84 25.52 -7.03
CA TRP A 261 3.22 26.93 -6.90
C TRP A 261 3.76 27.49 -8.22
N ASP A 262 4.55 26.70 -8.95
CA ASP A 262 5.12 27.09 -10.24
C ASP A 262 4.06 27.20 -11.36
N GLU A 263 3.05 26.33 -11.35
CA GLU A 263 1.88 26.46 -12.22
C GLU A 263 1.12 27.75 -11.91
N GLN A 264 0.91 28.04 -10.62
CA GLN A 264 0.21 29.24 -10.18
C GLN A 264 0.98 30.53 -10.56
N LYS A 265 2.29 30.61 -10.32
CA LYS A 265 3.08 31.81 -10.64
C LYS A 265 3.08 32.11 -12.14
N LEU A 266 3.08 31.07 -12.99
CA LEU A 266 3.01 31.21 -14.44
C LEU A 266 1.63 31.68 -14.91
N ASN A 267 0.56 31.08 -14.36
CA ASN A 267 -0.81 31.43 -14.73
C ASN A 267 -1.20 32.86 -14.30
N PHE A 268 -0.72 33.32 -13.15
CA PHE A 268 -1.01 34.67 -12.63
C PHE A 268 0.04 35.72 -13.02
N GLY A 269 1.11 35.34 -13.71
CA GLY A 269 2.16 36.27 -14.15
C GLY A 269 2.99 36.87 -13.00
N TYR A 270 3.18 36.13 -11.91
CA TYR A 270 4.01 36.61 -10.80
C TYR A 270 5.49 36.58 -11.20
N ASN A 271 6.15 37.73 -11.05
CA ASN A 271 7.59 37.88 -11.28
C ASN A 271 8.19 38.87 -10.27
N TYR A 272 9.52 38.95 -10.23
CA TYR A 272 10.26 39.84 -9.34
C TYR A 272 11.31 40.63 -10.13
N ILE A 273 11.61 41.86 -9.67
CA ILE A 273 12.66 42.68 -10.27
C ILE A 273 14.00 42.09 -9.84
N GLN A 274 14.74 41.53 -10.81
CA GLN A 274 16.08 41.02 -10.56
C GLN A 274 17.09 42.16 -10.38
N ASN A 275 18.06 41.93 -9.49
CA ASN A 275 19.11 42.90 -9.25
C ASN A 275 20.14 42.89 -10.38
N ARG A 276 20.95 43.96 -10.48
CA ARG A 276 22.05 43.97 -11.46
C ARG A 276 23.01 42.83 -11.18
N ARG A 277 23.54 42.25 -12.25
CA ARG A 277 24.53 41.18 -12.20
C ARG A 277 25.71 41.52 -11.29
N HIS A 278 26.06 40.59 -10.40
CA HIS A 278 27.19 40.77 -9.49
C HIS A 278 28.52 40.88 -10.26
N LYS A 279 29.40 41.79 -9.83
CA LYS A 279 30.69 42.10 -10.51
C LYS A 279 31.61 40.87 -10.63
N LYS A 280 31.54 39.93 -9.66
CA LYS A 280 32.24 38.64 -9.67
C LYS A 280 31.28 37.47 -9.87
N SER A 281 30.36 37.56 -10.83
CA SER A 281 29.47 36.43 -11.16
C SER A 281 30.23 35.23 -11.72
N LYS A 282 31.38 35.45 -12.37
CA LYS A 282 32.26 34.39 -12.84
C LYS A 282 33.39 34.21 -11.84
N ALA A 283 33.72 32.96 -11.50
CA ALA A 283 34.85 32.66 -10.63
C ALA A 283 36.19 33.01 -11.30
N TYR A 284 36.29 32.87 -12.62
CA TYR A 284 37.45 33.19 -13.42
C TYR A 284 37.06 33.87 -14.74
N ILE A 285 37.92 34.72 -15.31
CA ILE A 285 37.58 35.53 -16.49
C ILE A 285 37.28 34.67 -17.73
N ALA A 286 38.02 33.58 -17.90
CA ALA A 286 37.83 32.65 -19.01
C ALA A 286 36.77 31.57 -18.73
N ALA A 287 36.19 31.55 -17.52
CA ALA A 287 35.15 30.59 -17.22
C ALA A 287 33.90 30.86 -18.10
N PRO A 288 33.28 29.80 -18.64
CA PRO A 288 32.02 29.95 -19.35
C PRO A 288 30.95 30.45 -18.37
N ASP A 289 30.03 31.24 -18.91
CA ASP A 289 28.97 31.86 -18.14
C ASP A 289 27.63 31.43 -18.69
N TYR A 290 27.21 30.26 -18.21
CA TYR A 290 25.94 29.67 -18.58
C TYR A 290 24.82 30.61 -18.17
N GLN A 291 23.97 30.95 -19.15
CA GLN A 291 22.76 31.71 -18.89
C GLN A 291 21.69 30.75 -18.35
N TYR A 292 21.12 31.09 -17.21
CA TYR A 292 19.99 30.39 -16.62
C TYR A 292 18.74 31.25 -16.78
N ALA A 293 17.63 30.62 -17.15
CA ALA A 293 16.33 31.27 -17.34
C ALA A 293 15.72 31.69 -16.00
#